data_AF-A0A7S0G8G6-F1
#
_entry.id   AF-A0A7S0G8G6-F1
#
_cell.length_a   1.000
_cell.length_b   1.000
_cell.length_c   1.000
_cell.angle_alpha   90.00
_cell.angle_beta   90.00
_cell.angle_gamma   90.00
#
_symmetry.space_group_name_H-M   'P 1'
#
loop_
_entity.id
_entity.type
_entity.pdbx_description
1 polymer ?
#
loop_
_entity_poly.entity_id
_entity_poly.type
_entity_poly.pdbx_seq_one_letter_code
_entity_poly.pdbx_strand_id
1 'polypeptide(L)'
;YLKEVAPEALTEGGQLDLGDLVEFYKKASKRCETDEEFNENARKEVVKLQGGDEQSLKAWKLLCDQSRIEFQKIYDMLSVTLIERGESYYNPKLPGVIEELRDKNLIAVDDGATVVYLEKFKNRDGNPQPLLVQKRDGGYMYSTTDLAAIQNRTLDEKAERVLYVVDAGQGVHFEQVFQVARRGEMYPYETTTLQHVPFGLVLGEDGKKLRTRAGDTIKLKDLLADSIAAAESKFRDRLTEEKREETEEYIKHVGEVIGLSAVKYADLRTNRTSDYRFSFERMLALDGNTAPYMLYAYSRIQAIFRKLGIEGEPPVSPLKLQEPQEVALGRMLIRLPEVIA
;
A
#
# COMPACT_ATOMS: atom_id res chain seq x y z
N TYR A 1 -15.43 -14.83 -18.54
CA TYR A 1 -16.13 -13.55 -18.26
C TYR A 1 -15.83 -12.46 -19.28
N LEU A 2 -14.67 -11.80 -19.29
CA LEU A 2 -14.36 -10.73 -20.26
C LEU A 2 -14.59 -11.19 -21.71
N LYS A 3 -14.07 -12.37 -22.06
CA LYS A 3 -14.25 -13.01 -23.37
C LYS A 3 -15.73 -13.24 -23.76
N GLU A 4 -16.65 -13.22 -22.81
CA GLU A 4 -18.09 -13.46 -23.05
C GLU A 4 -18.92 -12.17 -23.02
N VAL A 5 -18.59 -11.23 -22.12
CA VAL A 5 -19.38 -10.01 -21.91
C VAL A 5 -18.89 -8.80 -22.71
N ALA A 6 -17.63 -8.82 -23.13
CA ALA A 6 -17.02 -7.80 -23.97
C ALA A 6 -15.98 -8.43 -24.93
N PRO A 7 -16.39 -9.37 -25.79
CA PRO A 7 -15.49 -10.01 -26.75
C PRO A 7 -14.82 -9.01 -27.71
N GLU A 8 -15.51 -7.91 -28.04
CA GLU A 8 -15.01 -6.82 -28.87
C GLU A 8 -13.75 -6.15 -28.31
N ALA A 9 -13.58 -6.15 -26.98
CA ALA A 9 -12.36 -5.66 -26.31
C ALA A 9 -11.11 -6.43 -26.74
N LEU A 10 -11.28 -7.66 -27.22
CA LEU A 10 -10.20 -8.55 -27.64
C LEU A 10 -9.90 -8.43 -29.13
N THR A 11 -10.78 -7.82 -29.93
CA THR A 11 -10.62 -7.65 -31.38
C THR A 11 -10.28 -6.22 -31.75
N GLU A 12 -10.92 -5.23 -31.12
CA GLU A 12 -10.68 -3.82 -31.38
C GLU A 12 -9.60 -3.30 -30.41
N GLY A 13 -8.50 -2.78 -30.94
CA GLY A 13 -7.33 -2.32 -30.17
C GLY A 13 -7.54 -1.01 -29.41
N GLY A 14 -8.76 -0.70 -28.97
CA GLY A 14 -9.11 0.53 -28.25
C GLY A 14 -9.09 0.35 -26.72
N GLN A 15 -8.87 1.45 -26.00
CA GLN A 15 -9.18 1.54 -24.57
C GLN A 15 -10.70 1.34 -24.40
N LEU A 16 -11.12 0.13 -24.05
CA LEU A 16 -12.49 -0.15 -23.68
C LEU A 16 -12.67 0.22 -22.20
N ASP A 17 -13.61 1.13 -21.90
CA ASP A 17 -14.00 1.38 -20.52
C ASP A 17 -14.81 0.18 -20.01
N LEU A 18 -14.14 -0.71 -19.27
CA LEU A 18 -14.78 -1.87 -18.63
C LEU A 18 -15.65 -1.47 -17.42
N GLY A 19 -15.77 -0.17 -17.13
CA GLY A 19 -16.49 0.37 -16.01
C GLY A 19 -15.84 0.00 -14.68
N ASP A 20 -16.68 -0.24 -13.67
CA ASP A 20 -16.24 -0.60 -12.33
C ASP A 20 -15.72 -2.05 -12.29
N LEU A 21 -14.40 -2.21 -12.31
CA LEU A 21 -13.74 -3.52 -12.21
C LEU A 21 -14.09 -4.29 -10.93
N VAL A 22 -14.50 -3.61 -9.85
CA VAL A 22 -14.96 -4.28 -8.62
C VAL A 22 -16.29 -4.99 -8.88
N GLU A 23 -17.23 -4.32 -9.55
CA GLU A 23 -18.51 -4.93 -9.92
C GLU A 23 -18.32 -6.00 -11.00
N PHE A 24 -17.40 -5.78 -11.95
CA PHE A 24 -17.01 -6.79 -12.93
C PHE A 24 -16.50 -8.07 -12.25
N TYR A 25 -15.60 -7.93 -11.27
CA TYR A 25 -15.10 -9.04 -10.46
C TYR A 25 -16.22 -9.73 -9.67
N LYS A 26 -17.09 -8.98 -8.98
CA LYS A 26 -18.21 -9.56 -8.22
C LYS A 26 -19.14 -10.39 -9.11
N LYS A 27 -19.47 -9.89 -10.31
CA LYS A 27 -20.30 -10.63 -11.28
C LYS A 27 -19.62 -11.91 -11.75
N ALA A 28 -18.32 -11.84 -12.07
CA ALA A 28 -17.55 -13.01 -12.46
C ALA A 28 -17.46 -14.06 -11.33
N SER A 29 -17.15 -13.62 -10.10
CA SER A 29 -17.07 -14.49 -8.91
C SER A 29 -18.40 -15.17 -8.62
N LYS A 30 -19.51 -14.42 -8.62
CA LYS A 30 -20.85 -14.98 -8.43
C LYS A 30 -21.16 -16.04 -9.48
N ARG A 31 -20.76 -15.81 -10.73
CA ARG A 31 -20.97 -16.80 -11.79
C ARG A 31 -20.12 -18.06 -11.61
N CYS A 32 -18.87 -17.95 -11.14
CA CYS A 32 -18.09 -19.14 -10.76
C CYS A 32 -18.76 -19.98 -9.66
N GLU A 33 -19.55 -19.36 -8.78
CA GLU A 33 -20.29 -20.06 -7.72
C GLU A 33 -21.58 -20.72 -8.23
N THR A 34 -22.26 -20.11 -9.19
CA THR A 34 -23.59 -20.54 -9.63
C THR A 34 -23.62 -21.32 -10.95
N ASP A 35 -22.53 -21.32 -11.72
CA ASP A 35 -22.43 -21.90 -13.06
C ASP A 35 -21.16 -22.78 -13.15
N GLU A 36 -21.36 -24.10 -13.06
CA GLU A 36 -20.27 -25.09 -13.03
C GLU A 36 -19.46 -25.10 -14.33
N GLU A 37 -20.13 -24.95 -15.49
CA GLU A 37 -19.46 -24.92 -16.79
C GLU A 37 -18.58 -23.68 -16.90
N PHE A 38 -19.08 -22.52 -16.47
CA PHE A 38 -18.29 -21.30 -16.41
C PHE A 38 -17.09 -21.43 -15.45
N ASN A 39 -17.25 -22.08 -14.29
CA ASN A 39 -16.17 -22.30 -13.35
C ASN A 39 -15.08 -23.22 -13.94
N GLU A 40 -15.47 -24.30 -14.62
CA GLU A 40 -14.53 -25.18 -15.31
C GLU A 40 -13.77 -24.43 -16.42
N ASN A 41 -14.49 -23.63 -17.21
CA ASN A 41 -13.88 -22.79 -18.24
C ASN A 41 -12.93 -21.75 -17.64
N ALA A 42 -13.29 -21.11 -16.52
CA ALA A 42 -12.41 -20.18 -15.83
C ALA A 42 -11.10 -20.84 -15.38
N ARG A 43 -11.15 -22.07 -14.86
CA ARG A 43 -9.94 -22.85 -14.53
C ARG A 43 -9.08 -23.16 -15.75
N LYS A 44 -9.70 -23.55 -16.86
CA LYS A 44 -8.99 -23.78 -18.15
C LYS A 44 -8.33 -22.49 -18.66
N GLU A 45 -8.99 -21.35 -18.50
CA GLU A 45 -8.43 -20.06 -18.90
C GLU A 45 -7.20 -19.64 -18.09
N VAL A 46 -7.13 -19.99 -16.80
CA VAL A 46 -5.91 -19.80 -15.98
C VAL A 46 -4.75 -20.62 -16.54
N VAL A 47 -4.99 -21.88 -16.91
CA VAL A 47 -3.96 -22.74 -17.52
C VAL A 47 -3.49 -22.17 -18.86
N LYS A 48 -4.42 -21.69 -19.72
CA LYS A 48 -4.06 -21.02 -20.98
C LYS A 48 -3.21 -19.77 -20.75
N LEU A 49 -3.58 -18.93 -19.78
CA LEU A 49 -2.82 -17.73 -19.42
C LEU A 49 -1.39 -18.09 -18.98
N GLN A 50 -1.24 -19.11 -18.13
CA GLN A 50 0.07 -19.61 -17.69
C GLN A 50 0.88 -20.24 -18.84
N GLY A 51 0.20 -20.90 -19.78
CA GLY A 51 0.80 -21.46 -21.00
C GLY A 51 1.14 -20.43 -22.07
N GLY A 52 0.87 -19.13 -21.83
CA GLY A 52 1.21 -18.06 -22.76
C GLY A 52 0.25 -17.88 -23.94
N ASP A 53 -0.99 -18.35 -23.82
CA ASP A 53 -2.01 -18.13 -24.85
C ASP A 53 -2.20 -16.63 -25.15
N GLU A 54 -2.08 -16.25 -26.42
CA GLU A 54 -2.08 -14.85 -26.84
C GLU A 54 -3.37 -14.12 -26.48
N GLN A 55 -4.53 -14.77 -26.65
CA GLN A 55 -5.82 -14.16 -26.36
C GLN A 55 -6.03 -14.00 -24.85
N SER A 56 -5.63 -14.97 -24.04
CA SER A 56 -5.68 -14.88 -22.58
C SER A 56 -4.71 -13.82 -22.05
N LEU A 57 -3.50 -13.72 -22.60
CA LEU A 57 -2.55 -12.65 -22.26
C LEU A 57 -3.08 -11.27 -22.65
N LYS A 58 -3.73 -11.13 -23.81
CA LYS A 58 -4.37 -9.87 -24.22
C LYS A 58 -5.49 -9.49 -23.27
N ALA A 59 -6.37 -10.43 -22.92
CA ALA A 59 -7.45 -10.22 -21.94
C ALA A 59 -6.90 -9.79 -20.57
N TRP A 60 -5.84 -10.46 -20.09
CA TRP A 60 -5.20 -10.12 -18.82
C TRP A 60 -4.60 -8.71 -18.84
N LYS A 61 -3.87 -8.35 -19.90
CA LYS A 61 -3.30 -6.99 -20.04
C LYS A 61 -4.36 -5.90 -20.00
N LEU A 62 -5.47 -6.08 -20.72
CA LEU A 62 -6.57 -5.11 -20.72
C LEU A 62 -7.16 -4.89 -19.31
N LEU A 63 -7.37 -5.97 -18.55
CA LEU A 63 -7.86 -5.88 -17.16
C LEU A 63 -6.85 -5.16 -16.26
N CYS A 64 -5.56 -5.45 -16.41
CA CYS A 64 -4.50 -4.76 -15.68
C CYS A 64 -4.42 -3.27 -16.05
N ASP A 65 -4.49 -2.93 -17.34
CA ASP A 65 -4.42 -1.55 -17.81
C ASP A 65 -5.59 -0.71 -17.32
N GLN A 66 -6.80 -1.26 -17.33
CA GLN A 66 -7.96 -0.60 -16.73
C GLN A 66 -7.78 -0.41 -15.21
N SER A 67 -7.21 -1.39 -14.51
CA SER A 67 -6.90 -1.26 -13.07
C SER A 67 -5.88 -0.16 -12.80
N ARG A 68 -4.83 -0.07 -13.65
CA ARG A 68 -3.79 0.97 -13.55
C ARG A 68 -4.37 2.38 -13.67
N ILE A 69 -5.34 2.59 -14.57
CA ILE A 69 -6.00 3.90 -14.73
C ILE A 69 -6.71 4.31 -13.43
N GLU A 70 -7.45 3.40 -12.77
CA GLU A 70 -8.13 3.72 -11.51
C GLU A 70 -7.16 3.87 -10.34
N PHE A 71 -6.09 3.06 -10.28
CA PHE A 71 -5.06 3.20 -9.25
C PHE A 71 -4.29 4.52 -9.40
N GLN A 72 -3.98 4.96 -10.63
CA GLN A 72 -3.26 6.21 -10.86
C GLN A 72 -4.02 7.41 -10.31
N LYS A 73 -5.36 7.45 -10.45
CA LYS A 73 -6.20 8.51 -9.84
C LYS A 73 -5.99 8.60 -8.33
N ILE A 74 -5.88 7.45 -7.65
CA ILE A 74 -5.64 7.40 -6.20
C ILE A 74 -4.21 7.86 -5.88
N TYR A 75 -3.22 7.41 -6.65
CA TYR A 75 -1.83 7.82 -6.46
C TYR A 75 -1.64 9.32 -6.66
N ASP A 76 -2.26 9.91 -7.68
CA ASP A 76 -2.21 11.35 -7.94
C ASP A 76 -2.83 12.14 -6.78
N MET A 77 -4.03 11.75 -6.33
CA MET A 77 -4.68 12.36 -5.15
C MET A 77 -3.79 12.29 -3.90
N LEU A 78 -3.10 11.17 -3.70
CA LEU A 78 -2.21 10.98 -2.56
C LEU A 78 -0.79 11.50 -2.81
N SER A 79 -0.49 12.08 -3.98
CA SER A 79 0.87 12.47 -4.38
C SER A 79 1.89 11.34 -4.16
N VAL A 80 1.54 10.13 -4.57
CA VAL A 80 2.34 8.91 -4.47
C VAL A 80 2.93 8.58 -5.84
N THR A 81 4.21 8.23 -5.88
CA THR A 81 4.88 7.76 -7.08
C THR A 81 5.28 6.30 -6.90
N LEU A 82 4.93 5.45 -7.86
CA LEU A 82 5.23 4.03 -7.84
C LEU A 82 5.77 3.57 -9.19
N ILE A 83 6.75 2.67 -9.14
CA ILE A 83 7.16 1.88 -10.29
C ILE A 83 6.53 0.49 -10.09
N GLU A 84 5.53 0.16 -10.90
CA GLU A 84 4.84 -1.10 -10.77
C GLU A 84 5.76 -2.27 -11.15
N ARG A 85 5.86 -3.25 -10.25
CA ARG A 85 6.46 -4.55 -10.54
C ARG A 85 5.67 -5.66 -9.85
N GLY A 86 4.61 -6.09 -10.53
CA GLY A 86 3.74 -7.17 -10.06
C GLY A 86 4.42 -8.55 -10.09
N GLU A 87 3.76 -9.55 -9.50
CA GLU A 87 4.25 -10.93 -9.41
C GLU A 87 4.61 -11.52 -10.79
N SER A 88 3.83 -11.16 -11.82
CA SER A 88 4.04 -11.63 -13.19
C SER A 88 5.41 -11.30 -13.77
N TYR A 89 6.10 -10.26 -13.27
CA TYR A 89 7.47 -9.92 -13.66
C TYR A 89 8.45 -11.05 -13.30
N TYR A 90 8.18 -11.79 -12.22
CA TYR A 90 9.08 -12.82 -11.70
C TYR A 90 8.78 -14.22 -12.24
N ASN A 91 7.68 -14.41 -12.98
CA ASN A 91 7.26 -15.73 -13.51
C ASN A 91 8.39 -16.51 -14.22
N PRO A 92 9.21 -15.90 -15.10
CA PRO A 92 10.30 -16.61 -15.76
C PRO A 92 11.43 -17.07 -14.80
N LYS A 93 11.52 -16.46 -13.61
CA LYS A 93 12.56 -16.72 -12.61
C LYS A 93 12.16 -17.80 -11.59
N LEU A 94 10.85 -18.08 -11.44
CA LEU A 94 10.34 -19.01 -10.43
C LEU A 94 10.91 -20.44 -10.56
N PRO A 95 11.09 -21.03 -11.76
CA PRO A 95 11.74 -22.33 -11.88
C PRO A 95 13.17 -22.32 -11.32
N GLY A 96 13.94 -21.27 -11.61
CA GLY A 96 15.32 -21.12 -11.14
C GLY A 96 15.44 -21.08 -9.62
N VAL A 97 14.48 -20.42 -8.94
CA VAL A 97 14.41 -20.42 -7.46
C VAL A 97 14.30 -21.84 -6.91
N ILE A 98 13.45 -22.69 -7.49
CA ILE A 98 13.28 -24.07 -7.02
C ILE A 98 14.54 -24.90 -7.27
N GLU A 99 15.19 -24.73 -8.42
CA GLU A 99 16.45 -25.40 -8.72
C GLU A 99 17.57 -25.00 -7.75
N GLU A 100 17.75 -23.70 -7.48
CA GLU A 100 18.76 -23.23 -6.53
C GLU A 100 18.53 -23.80 -5.11
N LEU A 101 17.28 -23.81 -4.64
CA LEU A 101 16.94 -24.41 -3.34
C LEU A 101 17.20 -25.92 -3.32
N ARG A 102 17.02 -26.61 -4.46
CA ARG A 102 17.34 -28.03 -4.61
C ARG A 102 18.84 -28.27 -4.55
N ASP A 103 19.62 -27.48 -5.27
CA ASP A 103 21.08 -27.58 -5.33
C ASP A 103 21.73 -27.34 -3.96
N LYS A 104 21.11 -26.48 -3.14
CA LYS A 104 21.49 -26.24 -1.74
C LYS A 104 20.97 -27.30 -0.76
N ASN A 105 20.28 -28.34 -1.24
CA ASN A 105 19.65 -29.39 -0.43
C ASN A 105 18.70 -28.85 0.66
N LEU A 106 17.95 -27.78 0.34
CA LEU A 106 17.03 -27.13 1.29
C LEU A 106 15.59 -27.60 1.14
N ILE A 107 15.23 -28.20 0.01
CA ILE A 107 13.87 -28.66 -0.26
C ILE A 107 13.62 -30.07 0.28
N ALA A 108 12.40 -30.30 0.74
CA ALA A 108 11.83 -31.60 1.03
C ALA A 108 10.50 -31.75 0.28
N VAL A 109 10.08 -33.00 0.06
CA VAL A 109 8.75 -33.31 -0.46
C VAL A 109 7.87 -33.75 0.70
N ASP A 110 6.76 -33.06 0.90
CA ASP A 110 5.78 -33.32 1.96
C ASP A 110 4.37 -33.29 1.36
N ASP A 111 3.63 -34.40 1.50
CA ASP A 111 2.36 -34.67 0.82
C ASP A 111 2.36 -34.36 -0.70
N GLY A 112 3.50 -34.64 -1.35
CA GLY A 112 3.71 -34.38 -2.77
C GLY A 112 3.96 -32.92 -3.14
N ALA A 113 4.00 -32.01 -2.17
CA ALA A 113 4.35 -30.61 -2.35
C ALA A 113 5.83 -30.35 -1.99
N THR A 114 6.44 -29.33 -2.59
CA THR A 114 7.83 -28.94 -2.30
C THR A 114 7.85 -27.90 -1.19
N VAL A 115 8.56 -28.20 -0.11
CA VAL A 115 8.60 -27.37 1.09
C VAL A 115 10.03 -27.16 1.59
N VAL A 116 10.25 -26.11 2.39
CA VAL A 116 11.53 -25.86 3.08
C VAL A 116 11.30 -25.83 4.58
N TYR A 117 11.94 -26.74 5.31
CA TYR A 117 11.85 -26.82 6.76
C TYR A 117 12.79 -25.82 7.44
N LEU A 118 12.27 -25.10 8.44
CA LEU A 118 12.99 -24.11 9.23
C LEU A 118 12.87 -24.46 10.71
N GLU A 119 14.00 -24.57 11.42
CA GLU A 119 14.04 -25.11 12.79
C GLU A 119 13.20 -24.33 13.81
N LYS A 120 13.04 -23.01 13.60
CA LYS A 120 12.37 -22.11 14.53
C LYS A 120 10.84 -22.10 14.41
N PHE A 121 10.28 -22.61 13.32
CA PHE A 121 8.84 -22.48 13.05
C PHE A 121 8.12 -23.78 13.34
N LYS A 122 7.14 -23.70 14.23
CA LYS A 122 6.30 -24.83 14.64
C LYS A 122 4.84 -24.45 14.53
N ASN A 123 4.01 -25.40 14.15
CA ASN A 123 2.57 -25.24 14.15
C ASN A 123 2.01 -25.32 15.59
N ARG A 124 0.69 -25.18 15.73
CA ARG A 124 0.00 -25.20 17.04
C ARG A 124 0.20 -26.50 17.81
N ASP A 125 0.44 -27.59 17.10
CA ASP A 125 0.65 -28.93 17.67
C ASP A 125 2.13 -29.21 18.00
N GLY A 126 3.01 -28.21 17.82
CA GLY A 126 4.44 -28.31 18.09
C GLY A 126 5.25 -29.00 16.99
N ASN A 127 4.63 -29.38 15.87
CA ASN A 127 5.30 -29.98 14.72
C ASN A 127 5.97 -28.89 13.86
N PRO A 128 7.07 -29.20 13.16
CA PRO A 128 7.71 -28.25 12.26
C PRO A 128 6.72 -27.67 11.24
N GLN A 129 6.70 -26.35 11.08
CA GLN A 129 5.89 -25.64 10.09
C GLN A 129 6.79 -25.23 8.92
N PRO A 130 6.75 -25.95 7.79
CA PRO A 130 7.62 -25.64 6.68
C PRO A 130 7.07 -24.47 5.84
N LEU A 131 7.96 -23.82 5.09
CA LEU A 131 7.59 -22.86 4.05
C LEU A 131 7.26 -23.64 2.77
N LEU A 132 6.00 -23.62 2.36
CA LEU A 132 5.57 -24.21 1.09
C LEU A 132 6.06 -23.35 -0.07
N VAL A 133 6.81 -23.92 -1.02
CA VAL A 133 7.36 -23.21 -2.20
C VAL A 133 6.74 -23.68 -3.52
N GLN A 134 6.26 -24.91 -3.58
CA GLN A 134 5.56 -25.42 -4.77
C GLN A 134 4.47 -26.40 -4.35
N LYS A 135 3.29 -26.27 -4.95
CA LYS A 135 2.17 -27.22 -4.77
C LYS A 135 2.46 -28.55 -5.46
N ARG A 136 1.67 -29.56 -5.10
CA ARG A 136 1.69 -30.89 -5.73
C ARG A 136 1.39 -30.88 -7.24
N ASP A 137 0.62 -29.91 -7.72
CA ASP A 137 0.31 -29.73 -9.14
C ASP A 137 1.41 -28.95 -9.91
N GLY A 138 2.53 -28.63 -9.25
CA GLY A 138 3.64 -27.86 -9.81
C GLY A 138 3.46 -26.34 -9.73
N GLY A 139 2.31 -25.85 -9.26
CA GLY A 139 2.04 -24.43 -9.10
C GLY A 139 2.96 -23.76 -8.06
N TYR A 140 3.55 -22.63 -8.42
CA TYR A 140 4.39 -21.86 -7.52
C TYR A 140 3.56 -21.11 -6.46
N MET A 141 4.19 -20.86 -5.30
CA MET A 141 3.60 -20.12 -4.18
C MET A 141 4.12 -18.68 -4.12
N TYR A 142 3.45 -17.84 -3.34
CA TYR A 142 3.90 -16.47 -3.04
C TYR A 142 5.32 -16.42 -2.47
N SER A 143 5.69 -17.41 -1.65
CA SER A 143 7.06 -17.56 -1.13
C SER A 143 8.11 -17.66 -2.24
N THR A 144 7.82 -18.40 -3.32
CA THR A 144 8.73 -18.54 -4.46
C THR A 144 8.85 -17.24 -5.25
N THR A 145 7.73 -16.52 -5.41
CA THR A 145 7.73 -15.18 -6.00
C THR A 145 8.53 -14.19 -5.17
N ASP A 146 8.38 -14.21 -3.83
CA ASP A 146 9.12 -13.33 -2.94
C ASP A 146 10.62 -13.63 -2.92
N LEU A 147 11.01 -14.91 -2.99
CA LEU A 147 12.41 -15.32 -3.15
C LEU A 147 13.00 -14.81 -4.48
N ALA A 148 12.27 -14.97 -5.59
CA ALA A 148 12.69 -14.42 -6.88
C ALA A 148 12.79 -12.88 -6.85
N ALA A 149 11.88 -12.21 -6.12
CA ALA A 149 11.89 -10.77 -5.96
C ALA A 149 13.08 -10.30 -5.11
N ILE A 150 13.47 -11.04 -4.07
CA ILE A 150 14.70 -10.78 -3.30
C ILE A 150 15.91 -10.84 -4.22
N GLN A 151 16.06 -11.90 -5.01
CA GLN A 151 17.18 -12.02 -5.95
C GLN A 151 17.21 -10.85 -6.93
N ASN A 152 16.08 -10.51 -7.55
CA ASN A 152 16.02 -9.41 -8.50
C ASN A 152 16.44 -8.08 -7.86
N ARG A 153 15.88 -7.74 -6.69
CA ARG A 153 16.18 -6.47 -5.99
C ARG A 153 17.63 -6.39 -5.52
N THR A 154 18.22 -7.51 -5.12
CA THR A 154 19.54 -7.51 -4.48
C THR A 154 20.69 -7.84 -5.43
N LEU A 155 20.45 -8.63 -6.48
CA LEU A 155 21.48 -9.02 -7.45
C LEU A 155 21.41 -8.17 -8.71
N ASP A 156 20.20 -7.95 -9.27
CA ASP A 156 20.05 -7.19 -10.50
C ASP A 156 20.05 -5.67 -10.21
N GLU A 157 19.28 -5.24 -9.21
CA GLU A 157 19.20 -3.82 -8.82
C GLU A 157 20.23 -3.41 -7.78
N LYS A 158 20.92 -4.39 -7.18
CA LYS A 158 22.01 -4.16 -6.22
C LYS A 158 21.60 -3.34 -5.00
N ALA A 159 20.37 -3.54 -4.52
CA ALA A 159 19.90 -2.86 -3.31
C ALA A 159 20.70 -3.31 -2.07
N GLU A 160 21.20 -2.33 -1.31
CA GLU A 160 21.83 -2.54 0.01
C GLU A 160 20.80 -2.65 1.14
N ARG A 161 19.60 -2.11 0.92
CA ARG A 161 18.49 -2.15 1.87
C ARG A 161 17.16 -2.31 1.13
N VAL A 162 16.40 -3.33 1.51
CA VAL A 162 15.06 -3.61 0.97
C VAL A 162 14.05 -3.58 2.11
N LEU A 163 13.10 -2.66 2.03
CA LEU A 163 12.03 -2.48 3.02
C LEU A 163 10.73 -3.09 2.49
N TYR A 164 10.16 -4.01 3.26
CA TYR A 164 8.89 -4.66 2.96
C TYR A 164 7.80 -4.05 3.85
N VAL A 165 7.09 -3.05 3.32
CA VAL A 165 5.98 -2.38 4.03
C VAL A 165 4.70 -3.20 3.80
N VAL A 166 4.42 -4.13 4.71
CA VAL A 166 3.30 -5.09 4.59
C VAL A 166 2.66 -5.31 5.96
N ASP A 167 1.37 -5.62 5.99
CA ASP A 167 0.58 -5.95 7.19
C ASP A 167 1.32 -6.88 8.17
N ALA A 168 1.14 -6.63 9.46
CA ALA A 168 1.81 -7.37 10.53
C ALA A 168 1.47 -8.87 10.55
N GLY A 169 0.29 -9.27 10.04
CA GLY A 169 -0.10 -10.66 9.89
C GLY A 169 0.77 -11.47 8.92
N GLN A 170 1.53 -10.81 8.04
CA GLN A 170 2.49 -11.45 7.14
C GLN A 170 3.89 -11.63 7.77
N GLY A 171 4.08 -11.29 9.05
CA GLY A 171 5.39 -11.32 9.71
C GLY A 171 6.05 -12.69 9.68
N VAL A 172 5.31 -13.76 9.98
CA VAL A 172 5.85 -15.14 9.94
C VAL A 172 6.30 -15.52 8.53
N HIS A 173 5.51 -15.18 7.51
CA HIS A 173 5.86 -15.44 6.11
C HIS A 173 7.17 -14.77 5.71
N PHE A 174 7.32 -13.46 5.97
CA PHE A 174 8.56 -12.75 5.65
C PHE A 174 9.75 -13.24 6.46
N GLU A 175 9.57 -13.58 7.73
CA GLU A 175 10.64 -14.17 8.54
C GLU A 175 11.11 -15.51 7.94
N GLN A 176 10.18 -16.37 7.53
CA GLN A 176 10.49 -17.63 6.85
C GLN A 176 11.21 -17.38 5.51
N VAL A 177 10.67 -16.52 4.65
CA VAL A 177 11.24 -16.19 3.34
C VAL A 177 12.66 -15.63 3.48
N PHE A 178 12.91 -14.70 4.42
CA PHE A 178 14.24 -14.13 4.63
C PHE A 178 15.24 -15.17 5.15
N GLN A 179 14.80 -16.08 6.02
CA GLN A 179 15.65 -17.18 6.49
C GLN A 179 15.97 -18.17 5.35
N VAL A 180 14.99 -18.50 4.50
CA VAL A 180 15.22 -19.37 3.33
C VAL A 180 16.16 -18.69 2.34
N ALA A 181 15.93 -17.42 2.00
CA ALA A 181 16.80 -16.65 1.11
C ALA A 181 18.25 -16.61 1.63
N ARG A 182 18.44 -16.44 2.95
CA ARG A 182 19.76 -16.44 3.58
C ARG A 182 20.41 -17.82 3.55
N ARG A 183 19.69 -18.88 3.92
CA ARG A 183 20.20 -20.27 3.90
C ARG A 183 20.52 -20.75 2.49
N GLY A 184 19.75 -20.30 1.50
CA GLY A 184 19.99 -20.57 0.09
C GLY A 184 21.10 -19.72 -0.52
N GLU A 185 21.70 -18.79 0.26
CA GLU A 185 22.71 -17.83 -0.22
C GLU A 185 22.22 -17.02 -1.45
N MET A 186 20.92 -16.71 -1.49
CA MET A 186 20.25 -16.13 -2.66
C MET A 186 20.46 -14.61 -2.79
N TYR A 187 21.13 -13.98 -1.82
CA TYR A 187 21.46 -12.55 -1.82
C TYR A 187 22.71 -12.30 -0.96
N PRO A 188 23.44 -11.17 -1.15
CA PRO A 188 24.64 -10.85 -0.39
C PRO A 188 24.28 -10.36 1.03
N TYR A 189 23.88 -11.29 1.90
CA TYR A 189 23.36 -11.00 3.24
C TYR A 189 24.34 -10.33 4.21
N GLU A 190 25.63 -10.29 3.88
CA GLU A 190 26.66 -9.57 4.65
C GLU A 190 26.63 -8.04 4.40
N THR A 191 26.15 -7.62 3.23
CA THR A 191 26.13 -6.20 2.83
C THR A 191 24.72 -5.68 2.54
N THR A 192 23.73 -6.57 2.45
CA THR A 192 22.36 -6.22 2.14
C THR A 192 21.41 -6.57 3.28
N THR A 193 20.52 -5.65 3.61
CA THR A 193 19.51 -5.81 4.67
C THR A 193 18.11 -5.99 4.09
N LEU A 194 17.43 -7.05 4.51
CA LEU A 194 15.99 -7.27 4.25
C LEU A 194 15.22 -6.96 5.54
N GLN A 195 14.25 -6.05 5.48
CA GLN A 195 13.51 -5.62 6.67
C GLN A 195 12.01 -5.66 6.42
N HIS A 196 11.28 -6.43 7.22
CA HIS A 196 9.84 -6.30 7.32
C HIS A 196 9.51 -5.06 8.15
N VAL A 197 8.73 -4.15 7.55
CA VAL A 197 8.19 -2.94 8.17
C VAL A 197 6.70 -3.17 8.39
N PRO A 198 6.31 -3.91 9.45
CA PRO A 198 4.91 -4.23 9.71
C PRO A 198 4.06 -2.99 9.98
N PHE A 199 2.80 -3.04 9.55
CA PHE A 199 1.77 -2.12 10.02
C PHE A 199 0.54 -2.87 10.55
N GLY A 200 -0.17 -2.27 11.51
CA GLY A 200 -1.39 -2.83 12.11
C GLY A 200 -2.63 -2.65 11.22
N LEU A 201 -3.78 -3.15 11.67
CA LEU A 201 -5.01 -3.06 10.91
C LEU A 201 -5.67 -1.69 11.04
N VAL A 202 -6.33 -1.27 9.96
CA VAL A 202 -7.28 -0.14 10.00
C VAL A 202 -8.65 -0.65 10.44
N LEU A 203 -9.08 -0.21 11.61
CA LEU A 203 -10.34 -0.57 12.24
C LEU A 203 -11.36 0.56 12.09
N GLY A 204 -12.64 0.18 11.99
CA GLY A 204 -13.75 1.10 12.17
C GLY A 204 -13.92 1.51 13.64
N GLU A 205 -14.88 2.40 13.90
CA GLU A 205 -15.18 2.86 15.26
C GLU A 205 -15.66 1.72 16.18
N ASP A 206 -16.30 0.70 15.60
CA ASP A 206 -16.73 -0.54 16.25
C ASP A 206 -15.56 -1.47 16.65
N GLY A 207 -14.33 -1.14 16.25
CA GLY A 207 -13.13 -1.95 16.51
C GLY A 207 -12.99 -3.17 15.61
N LYS A 208 -13.82 -3.31 14.58
CA LYS A 208 -13.69 -4.35 13.55
C LYS A 208 -12.97 -3.78 12.33
N LYS A 209 -12.55 -4.66 11.41
CA LYS A 209 -11.93 -4.25 10.14
C LYS A 209 -12.83 -3.24 9.43
N LEU A 210 -12.23 -2.14 8.97
CA LEU A 210 -12.96 -1.04 8.33
C LEU A 210 -13.82 -1.53 7.16
N ARG A 211 -15.13 -1.26 7.24
CA ARG A 211 -16.17 -1.67 6.27
C ARG A 211 -17.20 -0.56 6.13
N THR A 212 -17.92 -0.55 5.01
CA THR A 212 -19.07 0.34 4.79
C THR A 212 -20.19 -0.01 5.78
N ARG A 213 -21.18 0.88 5.93
CA ARG A 213 -22.38 0.61 6.75
C ARG A 213 -23.17 -0.63 6.28
N ALA A 214 -23.07 -0.99 5.00
CA ALA A 214 -23.66 -2.20 4.43
C ALA A 214 -22.80 -3.47 4.66
N GLY A 215 -21.62 -3.34 5.26
CA GLY A 215 -20.70 -4.46 5.53
C GLY A 215 -19.70 -4.77 4.42
N ASP A 216 -19.74 -4.01 3.33
CA ASP A 216 -18.83 -4.14 2.19
C ASP A 216 -17.45 -3.51 2.46
N THR A 217 -16.47 -3.82 1.63
CA THR A 217 -15.15 -3.17 1.67
C THR A 217 -15.28 -1.72 1.21
N ILE A 218 -14.74 -0.77 1.99
CA ILE A 218 -14.71 0.64 1.60
C ILE A 218 -13.70 0.83 0.47
N LYS A 219 -14.10 1.46 -0.64
CA LYS A 219 -13.16 1.86 -1.68
C LYS A 219 -12.35 3.07 -1.20
N LEU A 220 -11.04 3.02 -1.36
CA LEU A 220 -10.16 4.10 -0.90
C LEU A 220 -10.51 5.46 -1.54
N LYS A 221 -10.87 5.47 -2.83
CA LYS A 221 -11.31 6.69 -3.53
C LYS A 221 -12.51 7.35 -2.84
N ASP A 222 -13.50 6.56 -2.45
CA ASP A 222 -14.71 7.07 -1.79
C ASP A 222 -14.37 7.59 -0.39
N LEU A 223 -13.51 6.88 0.35
CA LEU A 223 -13.03 7.33 1.67
C LEU A 223 -12.30 8.66 1.59
N LEU A 224 -11.44 8.87 0.58
CA LEU A 224 -10.74 10.13 0.37
C LEU A 224 -11.71 11.25 -0.01
N ALA A 225 -12.67 10.97 -0.90
CA ALA A 225 -13.70 11.94 -1.28
C ALA A 225 -14.58 12.35 -0.08
N ASP A 226 -14.98 11.40 0.75
CA ASP A 226 -15.73 11.66 1.99
C ASP A 226 -14.91 12.50 2.97
N SER A 227 -13.60 12.26 3.07
CA SER A 227 -12.69 13.07 3.89
C SER A 227 -12.62 14.52 3.43
N ILE A 228 -12.50 14.73 2.12
CA ILE A 228 -12.46 16.06 1.50
C ILE A 228 -13.77 16.80 1.74
N ALA A 229 -14.91 16.14 1.50
CA ALA A 229 -16.24 16.72 1.72
C ALA A 229 -16.47 17.09 3.20
N ALA A 230 -16.07 16.22 4.13
CA ALA A 230 -16.17 16.50 5.56
C ALA A 230 -15.26 17.67 5.98
N ALA A 231 -14.05 17.76 5.44
CA ALA A 231 -13.14 18.88 5.68
C ALA A 231 -13.68 20.21 5.12
N GLU A 232 -14.23 20.19 3.91
CA GLU A 232 -14.86 21.35 3.27
C GLU A 232 -16.04 21.86 4.11
N SER A 233 -16.93 20.97 4.55
CA SER A 233 -18.08 21.33 5.39
C SER A 233 -17.62 22.03 6.67
N LYS A 234 -16.66 21.45 7.39
CA LYS A 234 -16.12 22.07 8.62
C LYS A 234 -15.47 23.43 8.35
N PHE A 235 -14.83 23.60 7.19
CA PHE A 235 -14.23 24.87 6.83
C PHE A 235 -15.29 25.94 6.53
N ARG A 236 -16.40 25.57 5.88
CA ARG A 236 -17.54 26.48 5.65
C ARG A 236 -18.22 26.92 6.96
N ASP A 237 -18.41 26.00 7.90
CA ASP A 237 -18.95 26.32 9.22
C ASP A 237 -18.10 27.40 9.91
N ARG A 238 -16.77 27.22 9.86
CA ARG A 238 -15.81 28.17 10.41
C ARG A 238 -15.83 29.53 9.71
N LEU A 239 -15.90 29.58 8.38
CA LEU A 239 -16.02 30.84 7.63
C LEU A 239 -17.27 31.62 8.05
N THR A 240 -18.37 30.91 8.31
CA THR A 240 -19.62 31.49 8.81
C THR A 240 -19.45 32.08 10.21
N GLU A 241 -18.82 31.34 11.13
CA GLU A 241 -18.50 31.81 12.49
C GLU A 241 -17.58 33.03 12.49
N GLU A 242 -16.55 33.03 11.63
CA GLU A 242 -15.60 34.13 11.46
C GLU A 242 -16.20 35.31 10.67
N LYS A 243 -17.41 35.19 10.13
CA LYS A 243 -18.05 36.15 9.21
C LYS A 243 -17.12 36.55 8.07
N ARG A 244 -16.43 35.55 7.52
CA ARG A 244 -15.44 35.70 6.45
C ARG A 244 -15.98 35.04 5.19
N GLU A 245 -15.99 35.79 4.10
CA GLU A 245 -16.30 35.27 2.77
C GLU A 245 -15.02 34.90 2.04
N GLU A 246 -15.06 33.80 1.31
CA GLU A 246 -13.97 33.29 0.48
C GLU A 246 -14.55 32.72 -0.82
N THR A 247 -13.71 32.57 -1.84
CA THR A 247 -14.16 31.99 -3.11
C THR A 247 -14.41 30.49 -2.99
N GLU A 248 -15.30 29.96 -3.82
CA GLU A 248 -15.61 28.54 -3.87
C GLU A 248 -14.37 27.71 -4.27
N GLU A 249 -13.51 28.23 -5.13
CA GLU A 249 -12.25 27.59 -5.52
C GLU A 249 -11.30 27.47 -4.33
N TYR A 250 -11.20 28.51 -3.49
CA TYR A 250 -10.36 28.48 -2.31
C TYR A 250 -10.90 27.52 -1.25
N ILE A 251 -12.22 27.51 -1.04
CA ILE A 251 -12.88 26.57 -0.10
C ILE A 251 -12.63 25.12 -0.50
N LYS A 252 -12.78 24.78 -1.78
CA LYS A 252 -12.50 23.44 -2.32
C LYS A 252 -11.04 23.06 -2.14
N HIS A 253 -10.11 23.97 -2.45
CA HIS A 253 -8.68 23.74 -2.26
C HIS A 253 -8.33 23.47 -0.78
N VAL A 254 -8.88 24.26 0.15
CA VAL A 254 -8.67 24.05 1.59
C VAL A 254 -9.27 22.72 2.05
N GLY A 255 -10.46 22.37 1.58
CA GLY A 255 -11.10 21.07 1.85
C GLY A 255 -10.25 19.90 1.38
N GLU A 256 -9.69 19.98 0.17
CA GLU A 256 -8.79 18.97 -0.38
C GLU A 256 -7.51 18.82 0.45
N VAL A 257 -6.82 19.92 0.73
CA VAL A 257 -5.58 19.93 1.51
C VAL A 257 -5.82 19.36 2.92
N ILE A 258 -6.86 19.82 3.61
CA ILE A 258 -7.16 19.35 4.98
C ILE A 258 -7.60 17.89 4.96
N GLY A 259 -8.52 17.51 4.07
CA GLY A 259 -9.09 16.16 4.01
C GLY A 259 -8.04 15.09 3.70
N LEU A 260 -7.18 15.32 2.72
CA LEU A 260 -6.09 14.40 2.37
C LEU A 260 -5.00 14.36 3.44
N SER A 261 -4.62 15.51 3.98
CA SER A 261 -3.62 15.58 5.06
C SER A 261 -4.10 14.89 6.33
N ALA A 262 -5.39 15.01 6.66
CA ALA A 262 -5.98 14.37 7.83
C ALA A 262 -5.90 12.84 7.76
N VAL A 263 -6.22 12.25 6.60
CA VAL A 263 -6.12 10.79 6.39
C VAL A 263 -4.66 10.33 6.56
N LYS A 264 -3.72 10.97 5.86
CA LYS A 264 -2.30 10.63 5.94
C LYS A 264 -1.74 10.78 7.35
N TYR A 265 -2.00 11.91 7.98
CA TYR A 265 -1.44 12.23 9.29
C TYR A 265 -2.03 11.36 10.40
N ALA A 266 -3.31 11.02 10.31
CA ALA A 266 -3.96 10.17 11.31
C ALA A 266 -3.35 8.77 11.36
N ASP A 267 -2.94 8.24 10.21
CA ASP A 267 -2.16 7.01 10.09
C ASP A 267 -0.73 7.22 10.63
N LEU A 268 0.02 8.15 10.02
CA LEU A 268 1.46 8.36 10.30
C LEU A 268 1.79 8.81 11.73
N ARG A 269 0.87 9.47 12.44
CA ARG A 269 1.10 9.92 13.83
C ARG A 269 1.05 8.75 14.83
N THR A 270 0.43 7.64 14.45
CA THR A 270 0.32 6.46 15.33
C THR A 270 1.53 5.55 15.15
N ASN A 271 1.84 4.76 16.18
CA ASN A 271 2.86 3.74 16.01
C ASN A 271 2.38 2.76 14.94
N ARG A 272 3.15 2.63 13.85
CA ARG A 272 2.78 1.80 12.69
C ARG A 272 2.35 0.38 13.07
N THR A 273 2.93 -0.23 14.10
CA THR A 273 2.61 -1.62 14.48
C THR A 273 1.32 -1.77 15.29
N SER A 274 0.70 -0.67 15.70
CA SER A 274 -0.56 -0.70 16.43
C SER A 274 -1.74 -0.66 15.46
N ASP A 275 -2.83 -1.34 15.81
CA ASP A 275 -4.10 -1.16 15.11
C ASP A 275 -4.59 0.28 15.33
N TYR A 276 -5.09 0.89 14.25
CA TYR A 276 -5.59 2.26 14.28
C TYR A 276 -7.10 2.30 14.01
N ARG A 277 -7.83 3.04 14.86
CA ARG A 277 -9.27 3.28 14.69
C ARG A 277 -9.51 4.52 13.84
N PHE A 278 -9.98 4.30 12.63
CA PHE A 278 -10.35 5.35 11.70
C PHE A 278 -11.60 6.09 12.18
N SER A 279 -11.54 7.43 12.23
CA SER A 279 -12.66 8.29 12.59
C SER A 279 -12.48 9.69 11.99
N PHE A 280 -13.42 10.09 11.13
CA PHE A 280 -13.42 11.40 10.49
C PHE A 280 -13.45 12.54 11.51
N GLU A 281 -14.28 12.39 12.55
CA GLU A 281 -14.42 13.39 13.60
C GLU A 281 -13.07 13.69 14.27
N ARG A 282 -12.35 12.65 14.67
CA ARG A 282 -11.07 12.75 15.38
C ARG A 282 -9.93 13.26 14.50
N MET A 283 -9.84 12.81 13.26
CA MET A 283 -8.73 13.22 12.38
C MET A 283 -8.92 14.63 11.84
N LEU A 284 -10.17 15.10 11.73
CA LEU A 284 -10.54 16.46 11.31
C LEU A 284 -10.76 17.41 12.50
N ALA A 285 -10.33 17.06 13.71
CA ALA A 285 -10.41 17.97 14.86
C ALA A 285 -9.37 19.09 14.73
N LEU A 286 -9.72 20.31 15.17
CA LEU A 286 -8.84 21.49 15.11
C LEU A 286 -7.89 21.58 16.30
N ASP A 287 -8.12 20.78 17.34
CA ASP A 287 -7.29 20.63 18.52
C ASP A 287 -6.59 19.26 18.55
N GLY A 288 -5.55 19.17 19.38
CA GLY A 288 -4.73 17.96 19.53
C GLY A 288 -3.73 17.73 18.41
N ASN A 289 -3.21 16.51 18.34
CA ASN A 289 -2.16 16.13 17.39
C ASN A 289 -2.74 15.73 16.03
N THR A 290 -3.32 16.67 15.29
CA THR A 290 -4.05 16.41 14.02
C THR A 290 -3.47 17.22 12.85
N ALA A 291 -3.73 16.81 11.61
CA ALA A 291 -3.32 17.59 10.44
C ALA A 291 -3.96 18.98 10.39
N PRO A 292 -5.28 19.16 10.64
CA PRO A 292 -5.87 20.49 10.69
C PRO A 292 -5.19 21.42 11.71
N TYR A 293 -4.83 20.91 12.90
CA TYR A 293 -4.08 21.68 13.89
C TYR A 293 -2.71 22.11 13.35
N MET A 294 -1.94 21.17 12.77
CA MET A 294 -0.61 21.46 12.23
C MET A 294 -0.65 22.47 11.06
N LEU A 295 -1.60 22.31 10.14
CA LEU A 295 -1.81 23.23 9.02
C LEU A 295 -2.25 24.62 9.51
N TYR A 296 -3.11 24.67 10.52
CA TYR A 296 -3.52 25.93 11.13
C TYR A 296 -2.34 26.61 11.85
N ALA A 297 -1.54 25.88 12.61
CA ALA A 297 -0.32 26.41 13.25
C ALA A 297 0.66 26.97 12.21
N TYR A 298 0.89 26.24 11.12
CA TYR A 298 1.72 26.71 10.00
C TYR A 298 1.17 28.00 9.38
N SER A 299 -0.13 28.06 9.06
CA SER A 299 -0.73 29.26 8.47
C SER A 299 -0.66 30.49 9.39
N ARG A 300 -0.73 30.30 10.72
CA ARG A 300 -0.52 31.36 11.71
C ARG A 300 0.91 31.87 11.73
N ILE A 301 1.91 30.99 11.64
CA ILE A 301 3.32 31.37 11.54
C ILE A 301 3.53 32.21 10.28
N GLN A 302 3.02 31.74 9.13
CA GLN A 302 3.10 32.47 7.86
C GLN A 302 2.39 33.84 7.91
N ALA A 303 1.28 33.95 8.67
CA ALA A 303 0.59 35.22 8.84
C ALA A 303 1.42 36.28 9.59
N ILE A 304 2.33 35.88 10.49
CA ILE A 304 3.25 36.81 11.17
C ILE A 304 4.16 37.47 10.14
N PHE A 305 4.78 36.68 9.26
CA PHE A 305 5.65 37.18 8.19
C PHE A 305 4.89 38.10 7.23
N ARG A 306 3.67 37.72 6.80
CA ARG A 306 2.83 38.57 5.93
C ARG A 306 2.49 39.91 6.58
N LYS A 307 2.17 39.93 7.88
CA LYS A 307 1.88 41.18 8.62
C LYS A 307 3.09 42.11 8.70
N LEU A 308 4.30 41.56 8.61
CA LEU A 308 5.55 42.31 8.57
C LEU A 308 5.95 42.73 7.14
N GLY A 309 5.13 42.40 6.13
CA GLY A 309 5.46 42.66 4.72
C GLY A 309 6.64 41.83 4.21
N ILE A 310 6.97 40.72 4.88
CA ILE A 310 8.05 39.82 4.46
C ILE A 310 7.45 38.82 3.47
N GLU A 311 7.86 38.93 2.22
CA GLU A 311 7.56 37.97 1.15
C GLU A 311 8.80 37.10 0.90
N GLY A 312 8.64 35.77 0.97
CA GLY A 312 9.74 34.83 0.79
C GLY A 312 10.58 34.59 2.06
N GLU A 313 11.86 34.28 1.88
CA GLU A 313 12.77 34.00 3.00
C GLU A 313 13.10 35.27 3.78
N PRO A 314 12.96 35.27 5.12
CA PRO A 314 13.31 36.42 5.93
C PRO A 314 14.82 36.69 5.89
N PRO A 315 15.25 37.97 5.99
CA PRO A 315 16.67 38.31 5.99
C PRO A 315 17.39 37.64 7.17
N VAL A 316 18.50 36.96 6.86
CA VAL A 316 19.32 36.27 7.86
C VAL A 316 20.09 37.30 8.67
N SER A 317 19.72 37.44 9.96
CA SER A 317 20.45 38.23 10.94
C SER A 317 20.94 37.33 12.08
N PRO A 318 22.01 37.70 12.81
CA PRO A 318 22.44 36.94 13.98
C PRO A 318 21.30 36.83 14.99
N LEU A 319 20.82 35.61 15.21
CA LEU A 319 19.76 35.31 16.18
C LEU A 319 20.28 35.57 17.60
N LYS A 320 19.67 36.52 18.30
CA LYS A 320 19.92 36.79 19.73
C LYS A 320 18.74 36.24 20.53
N LEU A 321 18.88 35.02 21.03
CA LEU A 321 17.88 34.39 21.90
C LEU A 321 18.14 34.84 23.35
N GLN A 322 17.25 35.66 23.90
CA GLN A 322 17.38 36.24 25.24
C GLN A 322 16.38 35.60 26.21
N GLU A 323 15.16 35.37 25.75
CA GLU A 323 14.10 34.83 26.59
C GLU A 323 14.18 33.30 26.70
N PRO A 324 13.82 32.70 27.85
CA PRO A 324 13.82 31.25 28.02
C PRO A 324 13.03 30.49 26.95
N GLN A 325 11.91 31.06 26.47
CA GLN A 325 11.05 30.48 25.43
C GLN A 325 11.73 30.49 24.05
N GLU A 326 12.49 31.53 23.73
CA GLU A 326 13.26 31.63 22.48
C GLU A 326 14.35 30.57 22.44
N VAL A 327 15.06 30.40 23.56
CA VAL A 327 16.09 29.36 23.72
C VAL A 327 15.48 27.97 23.61
N ALA A 328 14.32 27.73 24.24
CA ALA A 328 13.63 26.46 24.17
C ALA A 328 13.18 26.11 22.74
N LEU A 329 12.60 27.08 22.01
CA LEU A 329 12.21 26.90 20.61
C LEU A 329 13.42 26.65 19.71
N GLY A 330 14.48 27.44 19.86
CA GLY A 330 15.72 27.27 19.09
C GLY A 330 16.31 25.88 19.27
N ARG A 331 16.35 25.37 20.52
CA ARG A 331 16.78 24.00 20.82
C ARG A 331 15.88 22.94 20.19
N MET A 332 14.57 23.16 20.12
CA MET A 332 13.66 22.21 19.48
C MET A 332 13.87 22.16 17.96
N LEU A 333 14.05 23.32 17.32
CA LEU A 333 14.20 23.40 15.86
C LEU A 333 15.47 22.68 15.37
N ILE A 334 16.58 22.77 16.12
CA ILE A 334 17.84 22.11 15.74
C ILE A 334 17.84 20.59 15.93
N ARG A 335 16.79 20.02 16.55
CA ARG A 335 16.65 18.57 16.73
C ARG A 335 16.06 17.85 15.51
N LEU A 336 15.57 18.58 14.50
CA LEU A 336 14.96 17.94 13.32
C LEU A 336 15.88 16.90 12.65
N PRO A 337 17.19 17.13 12.46
CA PRO A 337 18.08 16.11 11.91
C PRO A 337 18.15 14.84 12.75
N GLU A 338 18.11 14.95 14.09
CA GLU A 338 18.13 13.81 15.02
C GLU A 338 16.83 12.99 14.97
N VAL A 339 15.72 13.60 14.58
CA VAL A 339 14.42 12.91 14.45
C VAL A 339 14.33 12.15 13.11
N ILE A 340 15.05 12.62 12.09
CA ILE A 340 15.06 12.01 10.75
C ILE A 340 16.10 10.89 10.64
N ALA A 341 17.25 11.05 11.29
CA ALA A 341 18.35 10.09 11.32
C ALA A 341 17.97 8.80 12.07
#